data_AF-A0A3B9Q0C9-F1
#
_entry.id   AF-A0A3B9Q0C9-F1
#
_cell.length_a   1.000
_cell.length_b   1.000
_cell.length_c   1.000
_cell.angle_alpha   90.00
_cell.angle_beta   90.00
_cell.angle_gamma   90.00
#
_symmetry.space_group_name_H-M   'P 1'
#
loop_
_entity.id
_entity.type
_entity.pdbx_description
1 polymer ?
#
loop_
_entity_poly.entity_id
_entity_poly.type
_entity_poly.pdbx_seq_one_letter_code
_entity_poly.pdbx_strand_id
1 'polypeptide(L)' 'PGDFISWDQPDSRWILGYEWLAMEINPETFQEYDFMGSVMDFYQDFYELDADTINENIIPLVYGSF' A
#
# COMPACT_ATOMS: atom_id res chain seq x y z
N PRO A 1 -4.01 7.24 5.03
CA PRO A 1 -3.33 5.92 5.04
C PRO A 1 -1.79 6.15 5.00
N GLY A 2 -1.01 5.14 5.36
CA GLY A 2 0.45 5.23 5.27
C GLY A 2 1.19 4.03 5.87
N ASP A 3 2.53 4.14 5.86
CA ASP A 3 3.46 3.26 6.58
C ASP A 3 4.39 4.09 7.51
N PHE A 4 5.72 3.99 7.36
CA PHE A 4 6.71 4.85 8.01
C PHE A 4 6.36 6.34 7.96
N ILE A 5 5.73 6.79 6.88
CA ILE A 5 5.17 8.13 6.73
C ILE A 5 3.80 8.09 6.04
N SER A 6 3.10 9.24 6.05
CA SER A 6 1.88 9.40 5.27
C SER A 6 2.19 9.31 3.78
N TRP A 7 1.37 8.54 3.04
CA TRP A 7 1.47 8.44 1.59
C TRP A 7 0.97 9.69 0.84
N ASP A 8 0.45 10.70 1.54
CA ASP A 8 0.17 12.02 0.94
C ASP A 8 1.45 12.86 0.77
N GLN A 9 2.58 12.41 1.30
CA GLN A 9 3.87 13.05 1.07
C GLN A 9 4.50 12.55 -0.24
N PRO A 10 5.14 13.43 -1.03
CA PRO A 10 5.76 13.03 -2.28
C PRO A 10 6.99 12.16 -2.02
N ASP A 11 6.82 10.86 -2.18
CA ASP A 11 7.88 9.87 -2.30
C ASP A 11 7.42 8.71 -3.22
N SER A 12 8.25 7.70 -3.44
CA SER A 12 7.92 6.58 -4.34
C SER A 12 6.66 5.82 -3.95
N ARG A 13 6.29 5.79 -2.66
CA ARG A 13 5.08 5.13 -2.13
C ARG A 13 3.81 5.96 -2.36
N TRP A 14 3.91 7.17 -2.93
CA TRP A 14 2.75 8.02 -3.21
C TRP A 14 1.69 7.31 -4.08
N ILE A 15 2.11 6.37 -4.92
CA ILE A 15 1.18 5.54 -5.71
C ILE A 15 0.23 4.70 -4.83
N LEU A 16 0.70 4.15 -3.71
CA LEU A 16 -0.12 3.39 -2.77
C LEU A 16 -1.19 4.28 -2.11
N GLY A 17 -0.85 5.55 -1.85
CA GLY A 17 -1.79 6.55 -1.38
C GLY A 17 -2.93 6.81 -2.37
N TYR A 18 -2.62 6.87 -3.67
CA TYR A 18 -3.62 7.07 -4.71
C TYR A 18 -4.50 5.86 -4.96
N GLU A 19 -3.96 4.64 -4.88
CA GLU A 19 -4.74 3.42 -4.95
C GLU A 19 -5.73 3.32 -3.80
N TRP A 20 -5.27 3.59 -2.57
CA TRP A 20 -6.15 3.67 -1.41
C TRP A 20 -7.25 4.71 -1.60
N LEU A 21 -6.90 5.92 -2.07
CA LEU A 21 -7.88 6.98 -2.33
C LEU A 21 -8.90 6.55 -3.38
N ALA A 22 -8.48 5.85 -4.43
CA ALA A 22 -9.36 5.36 -5.48
C ALA A 22 -10.39 4.35 -4.95
N MET A 23 -9.97 3.46 -4.04
CA MET A 23 -10.88 2.52 -3.35
C MET A 23 -11.92 3.25 -2.50
N GLU A 24 -11.49 4.25 -1.73
CA GLU A 24 -12.38 5.01 -0.83
C GLU A 24 -13.43 5.82 -1.59
N ILE A 25 -13.06 6.43 -2.73
CA ILE A 25 -13.99 7.30 -3.49
C ILE A 25 -14.82 6.54 -4.53
N ASN A 26 -14.43 5.32 -4.91
CA ASN A 26 -15.15 4.47 -5.88
C ASN A 26 -15.26 2.99 -5.43
N PRO A 27 -15.85 2.71 -4.26
CA PRO A 27 -15.83 1.36 -3.65
C PRO A 27 -16.48 0.28 -4.52
N GLU A 28 -17.52 0.59 -5.30
CA GLU A 28 -18.17 -0.38 -6.19
C GLU A 28 -17.24 -0.87 -7.31
N THR A 29 -16.32 -0.01 -7.78
CA THR A 29 -15.36 -0.37 -8.83
C THR A 29 -14.21 -1.22 -8.29
N PHE A 30 -13.83 -0.99 -7.03
CA PHE A 30 -12.68 -1.63 -6.39
C PHE A 30 -13.08 -2.74 -5.39
N GLN A 31 -14.30 -3.25 -5.46
CA GLN A 31 -14.83 -4.22 -4.49
C GLN A 31 -14.03 -5.53 -4.40
N GLU A 32 -13.33 -5.90 -5.47
CA GLU A 32 -12.47 -7.11 -5.54
C GLU A 32 -10.98 -6.76 -5.56
N TYR A 33 -10.60 -5.49 -5.32
CA TYR A 33 -9.21 -5.06 -5.37
C TYR A 33 -8.46 -5.46 -4.10
N ASP A 34 -7.36 -6.21 -4.27
CA ASP A 34 -6.47 -6.58 -3.17
C ASP A 34 -5.40 -5.50 -2.94
N PHE A 35 -5.74 -4.52 -2.10
CA PHE A 35 -4.82 -3.45 -1.75
C PHE A 35 -3.54 -3.97 -1.08
N MET A 36 -3.66 -4.97 -0.20
CA MET A 36 -2.51 -5.52 0.51
C MET A 36 -1.60 -6.31 -0.42
N GLY A 37 -2.16 -6.96 -1.44
CA GLY A 37 -1.43 -7.52 -2.57
C GLY A 37 -0.61 -6.45 -3.30
N SER A 38 -1.22 -5.30 -3.64
CA SER A 38 -0.49 -4.19 -4.27
C SER A 38 0.66 -3.65 -3.41
N VAL A 39 0.45 -3.52 -2.09
CA VAL A 39 1.54 -3.15 -1.17
C VAL A 39 2.68 -4.16 -1.23
N MET A 40 2.39 -5.46 -1.21
CA MET A 40 3.41 -6.51 -1.34
C MET A 40 4.18 -6.37 -2.66
N ASP A 41 3.47 -6.32 -3.79
CA ASP A 41 4.05 -6.23 -5.12
C ASP A 41 4.94 -4.99 -5.27
N PHE A 42 4.49 -3.83 -4.77
CA PHE A 42 5.27 -2.59 -4.80
C PHE A 42 6.62 -2.73 -4.08
N TYR A 43 6.64 -3.30 -2.86
CA TYR A 43 7.88 -3.45 -2.10
C TYR A 43 8.81 -4.53 -2.68
N GLN A 44 8.25 -5.57 -3.31
CA GLN A 44 9.04 -6.57 -4.03
C GLN A 44 9.66 -5.98 -5.30
N ASP A 45 8.87 -5.31 -6.13
CA ASP A 45 9.31 -4.84 -7.45
C ASP A 45 10.19 -3.59 -7.37
N PHE A 46 9.84 -2.64 -6.50
CA PHE A 46 10.50 -1.33 -6.46
C PHE A 46 11.70 -1.28 -5.51
N TYR A 47 11.69 -2.11 -4.48
CA TYR A 47 12.74 -2.15 -3.46
C TYR A 47 13.45 -3.51 -3.34
N GLU A 48 13.08 -4.51 -4.15
CA GLU A 48 13.70 -5.85 -4.17
C GLU A 48 13.67 -6.55 -2.81
N LEU A 49 12.64 -6.27 -1.99
CA LEU A 49 12.48 -6.92 -0.68
C LEU A 49 11.82 -8.29 -0.83
N ASP A 50 12.26 -9.26 -0.03
CA ASP A 50 11.58 -10.55 0.06
C ASP A 50 10.28 -10.45 0.89
N ALA A 51 9.41 -11.45 0.74
CA ALA A 51 8.12 -11.49 1.41
C ALA A 51 8.22 -11.52 2.94
N ASP A 52 9.25 -12.16 3.51
CA ASP A 52 9.41 -12.25 4.97
C ASP A 52 9.78 -10.87 5.52
N THR A 53 10.73 -10.18 4.88
CA THR A 53 11.11 -8.81 5.22
C THR A 53 9.91 -7.86 5.18
N ILE A 54 9.05 -7.96 4.16
CA ILE A 54 7.85 -7.12 4.03
C ILE A 54 6.83 -7.44 5.15
N ASN A 55 6.54 -8.71 5.38
CA ASN A 55 5.59 -9.14 6.41
C ASN A 55 6.03 -8.77 7.83
N GLU A 56 7.33 -8.82 8.12
CA GLU A 56 7.85 -8.52 9.44
C GLU A 56 8.00 -7.01 9.70
N ASN A 57 8.38 -6.23 8.69
CA ASN A 57 8.83 -4.84 8.89
C ASN A 57 7.93 -3.78 8.26
N ILE A 58 7.11 -4.14 7.27
CA ILE A 58 6.28 -3.18 6.52
C ILE A 58 4.81 -3.33 6.91
N ILE A 59 4.24 -4.52 6.74
CA ILE A 59 2.80 -4.77 6.98
C ILE A 59 2.34 -4.33 8.38
N PRO A 60 3.09 -4.55 9.48
CA PRO A 60 2.66 -4.10 10.80
C PRO A 60 2.60 -2.57 10.96
N LEU A 61 3.27 -1.83 10.09
CA LEU A 61 3.28 -0.37 10.08
C LEU A 61 2.18 0.23 9.21
N VAL A 62 1.57 -0.56 8.32
CA VAL A 62 0.53 -0.08 7.42
C VAL A 62 -0.72 0.29 8.21
N TYR A 63 -1.20 1.52 8.03
CA TYR A 63 -2.39 2.05 8.72
C TYR A 63 -3.34 2.79 7.76
N GLY A 64 -4.64 2.70 8.04
CA GLY A 64 -5.71 3.12 7.14
C GLY A 64 -6.89 2.15 7.24
N SER A 65 -8.03 2.51 6.67
CA SER A 65 -9.13 1.55 6.44
C SER A 65 -8.81 0.77 5.17
N PHE A 66 -8.98 -0.55 5.17
CA PHE A 66 -8.67 -1.43 4.04
C PHE A 66 -9.78 -2.46 3.86
#